data_AF-A0A455UDW4-F1
#
_entry.id   AF-A0A455UDW4-F1
#
_cell.length_a   1.000
_cell.length_b   1.000
_cell.length_c   1.000
_cell.angle_alpha   90.00
_cell.angle_beta   90.00
_cell.angle_gamma   90.00
#
_symmetry.space_group_name_H-M   'P 1'
#
loop_
_entity.id
_entity.type
_entity.pdbx_description
1 polymer ?
#
loop_
_entity_poly.entity_id
_entity_poly.type
_entity_poly.pdbx_seq_one_letter_code
_entity_poly.pdbx_strand_id
1 'polypeptide(L)'
;MGLQVHDVAGLRHPDGSPAPAPEHHPALRLTRTLRPGMVVTIEPGLYFIDMLLAPLRNSSSPINWALVDLLSPCGGIRIEDNVVVTESGFSNLTP
;
A
#
# COMPACT_ATOMS: atom_id res chain seq x y z
N MET A 1 -7.33 -7.98 -6.07
CA MET A 1 -8.80 -7.86 -5.94
C MET A 1 -9.43 -8.70 -7.03
N GLY A 2 -10.59 -9.28 -6.77
CA GLY A 2 -11.32 -10.11 -7.73
C GLY A 2 -12.62 -10.57 -7.10
N LEU A 3 -12.78 -11.88 -6.93
CA LEU A 3 -13.92 -12.42 -6.17
C LEU A 3 -13.86 -12.01 -4.68
N GLN A 4 -12.65 -11.82 -4.14
CA GLN A 4 -12.40 -11.30 -2.79
C GLN A 4 -11.71 -9.93 -2.84
N VAL A 5 -11.91 -9.10 -1.82
CA VAL A 5 -11.24 -7.78 -1.67
C VAL A 5 -9.72 -7.98 -1.69
N HIS A 6 -9.20 -8.73 -0.72
CA HIS A 6 -7.84 -9.28 -0.77
C HIS A 6 -7.87 -10.64 -1.46
N ASP A 7 -7.79 -10.64 -2.78
CA ASP A 7 -7.87 -11.86 -3.59
C ASP A 7 -6.67 -12.80 -3.40
N VAL A 8 -6.87 -14.06 -3.75
CA VAL A 8 -5.95 -15.16 -3.45
C VAL A 8 -4.59 -15.04 -4.13
N ALA A 9 -3.63 -15.82 -3.63
CA ALA A 9 -2.32 -16.07 -4.24
C ALA A 9 -1.40 -14.84 -4.42
N GLY A 10 -1.67 -13.69 -3.79
CA GLY A 10 -0.79 -12.50 -3.86
C GLY A 10 0.66 -12.76 -3.40
N LEU A 11 0.86 -13.72 -2.48
CA LEU A 11 2.16 -14.12 -1.91
C LEU A 11 2.58 -15.54 -2.34
N ARG A 12 2.34 -15.89 -3.60
CA ARG A 12 2.69 -17.19 -4.19
C ARG A 12 3.33 -17.02 -5.57
N HIS A 13 4.32 -17.85 -5.88
CA HIS A 13 4.81 -18.01 -7.24
C HIS A 13 3.79 -18.77 -8.12
N PRO A 14 3.92 -18.73 -9.46
CA PRO A 14 2.99 -19.44 -10.36
C PRO A 14 2.92 -20.95 -10.14
N ASP A 15 3.99 -21.56 -9.60
CA ASP A 15 4.05 -22.99 -9.23
C ASP A 15 3.40 -23.30 -7.86
N GLY A 16 2.87 -22.28 -7.18
CA GLY A 16 2.25 -22.41 -5.86
C GLY A 16 3.22 -22.35 -4.68
N SER A 17 4.53 -22.20 -4.90
CA SER A 17 5.49 -22.02 -3.82
C SER A 17 5.33 -20.64 -3.13
N PRO A 18 5.70 -20.50 -1.84
CA PRO A 18 5.60 -19.23 -1.12
C PRO A 18 6.46 -18.12 -1.74
N ALA A 19 5.89 -16.93 -1.90
CA ALA A 19 6.60 -15.70 -2.28
C ALA A 19 6.37 -14.63 -1.20
N PRO A 20 7.04 -14.73 -0.03
CA PRO A 20 6.76 -13.86 1.12
C PRO A 20 7.10 -12.39 0.83
N ALA A 21 6.46 -11.49 1.58
CA ALA A 21 6.78 -10.08 1.54
C ALA A 21 8.25 -9.83 1.94
N PRO A 22 8.92 -8.82 1.36
CA PRO A 22 10.26 -8.41 1.79
C PRO A 22 10.28 -8.04 3.27
N GLU A 23 11.38 -8.31 3.96
CA GLU A 23 11.53 -8.08 5.41
C GLU A 23 11.26 -6.63 5.82
N HIS A 24 11.73 -5.67 5.01
CA HIS A 24 11.50 -4.23 5.24
C HIS A 24 10.07 -3.76 4.92
N HIS A 25 9.26 -4.59 4.25
CA HIS A 25 7.89 -4.27 3.84
C HIS A 25 6.93 -5.42 4.15
N PRO A 26 6.80 -5.84 5.43
CA PRO A 26 6.11 -7.07 5.81
C PRO A 26 4.60 -7.04 5.57
N ALA A 27 4.02 -5.84 5.43
CA ALA A 27 2.61 -5.65 5.14
C ALA A 27 2.25 -5.78 3.64
N LEU A 28 3.24 -5.93 2.75
CA LEU A 28 3.00 -6.07 1.31
C LEU A 28 2.19 -7.35 1.02
N ARG A 29 1.05 -7.21 0.32
CA ARG A 29 0.12 -8.33 0.06
C ARG A 29 0.31 -8.98 -1.31
N LEU A 30 1.05 -8.35 -2.21
CA LEU A 30 1.27 -8.79 -3.58
C LEU A 30 2.76 -8.72 -3.93
N THR A 31 3.38 -9.87 -4.15
CA THR A 31 4.79 -10.00 -4.57
C THR A 31 4.94 -10.59 -5.96
N ARG A 32 3.82 -11.02 -6.57
CA ARG A 32 3.80 -11.55 -7.93
C ARG A 32 4.13 -10.45 -8.94
N THR A 33 4.89 -10.83 -9.97
CA THR A 33 5.06 -10.01 -11.17
C THR A 33 3.70 -9.80 -11.83
N LEU A 34 3.36 -8.53 -12.07
CA LEU A 34 2.12 -8.14 -12.75
C LEU A 34 2.11 -8.68 -14.18
N ARG A 35 0.94 -9.17 -14.60
CA ARG A 35 0.70 -9.66 -15.96
C ARG A 35 -0.65 -9.13 -16.47
N PRO A 36 -0.81 -8.99 -17.80
CA PRO A 36 -2.08 -8.60 -18.39
C PRO A 36 -3.25 -9.43 -17.87
N GLY A 37 -4.38 -8.77 -17.62
CA GLY A 37 -5.60 -9.36 -17.04
C GLY A 37 -5.64 -9.41 -15.51
N MET A 38 -4.56 -9.08 -14.81
CA MET A 38 -4.59 -8.92 -13.35
C MET A 38 -5.28 -7.60 -12.96
N VAL A 39 -5.98 -7.62 -11.81
CA VAL A 39 -6.60 -6.45 -11.20
C VAL A 39 -6.02 -6.19 -9.82
N VAL A 40 -5.51 -4.98 -9.61
CA VAL A 40 -4.83 -4.56 -8.37
C VAL A 40 -5.44 -3.29 -7.81
N THR A 41 -5.40 -3.14 -6.49
CA THR A 41 -5.66 -1.86 -5.82
C THR A 41 -4.35 -1.08 -5.77
N ILE A 42 -4.41 0.22 -6.08
CA ILE A 42 -3.31 1.16 -5.89
C ILE A 42 -3.78 2.14 -4.83
N GLU A 43 -3.29 1.97 -3.61
CA GLU A 43 -3.87 2.60 -2.42
C GLU A 43 -2.83 3.36 -1.54
N PRO A 44 -2.05 4.31 -2.10
CA PRO A 44 -1.10 5.08 -1.32
C PRO A 44 -1.79 5.84 -0.19
N GLY A 45 -1.16 5.80 0.99
CA GLY A 45 -1.68 6.48 2.18
C GLY A 45 -0.61 7.25 2.95
N LEU A 46 -1.04 8.36 3.55
CA LEU A 46 -0.25 9.19 4.45
C LEU A 46 -1.10 9.48 5.69
N TYR A 47 -0.58 9.15 6.87
CA TYR A 47 -1.35 9.21 8.10
C TYR A 47 -0.55 9.85 9.23
N PHE A 48 -1.25 10.60 10.08
CA PHE A 48 -0.74 11.14 11.33
C PHE A 48 -1.22 10.25 12.49
N ILE A 49 -0.55 9.10 12.68
CA ILE A 49 -0.94 8.11 13.68
C ILE A 49 -0.14 8.34 14.97
N ASP A 50 -0.79 8.80 16.02
CA ASP A 50 -0.14 9.16 17.29
C ASP A 50 0.75 8.06 17.86
N MET A 51 0.29 6.80 17.84
CA MET A 51 1.08 5.66 18.34
C MET A 51 2.40 5.48 17.60
N LEU A 52 2.43 5.76 16.29
CA LEU A 52 3.65 5.64 15.46
C LEU A 52 4.52 6.90 15.54
N LEU A 53 3.91 8.08 15.72
CA LEU A 53 4.61 9.35 15.80
C LEU A 53 5.22 9.62 17.18
N ALA A 54 4.60 9.14 18.27
CA ALA A 54 5.04 9.43 19.63
C ALA A 54 6.51 9.02 19.90
N PRO A 55 6.99 7.83 19.47
CA PRO A 55 8.41 7.48 19.63
C PRO A 55 9.36 8.43 18.88
N LEU A 56 8.91 9.01 17.76
CA LEU A 56 9.73 9.89 16.93
C LEU A 56 9.88 11.30 17.52
N ARG A 57 8.95 11.77 18.37
CA ARG A 57 9.04 13.10 19.01
C ARG A 57 10.28 13.31 19.85
N ASN A 58 10.80 12.23 20.44
CA ASN A 58 12.00 12.26 21.27
C ASN A 58 13.27 11.85 20.49
N SER A 59 13.15 11.66 19.17
CA SER A 59 14.28 11.29 18.32
C SER A 59 14.95 12.52 17.70
N SER A 60 16.15 12.34 17.16
CA SER A 60 16.83 13.35 16.34
C SER A 60 16.35 13.38 14.88
N SER A 61 15.22 12.72 14.56
CA SER A 61 14.68 12.71 13.21
C SER A 61 14.31 14.12 12.74
N PRO A 62 14.62 14.49 11.49
CA PRO A 62 14.33 15.82 10.94
C PRO A 62 12.85 15.95 10.59
N ILE A 63 11.99 16.05 11.61
CA ILE A 63 10.53 16.13 11.47
C ILE A 63 10.08 17.55 11.81
N ASN A 64 9.29 18.16 10.93
CA ASN A 64 8.64 19.44 11.20
C ASN A 64 7.39 19.22 12.07
N TRP A 65 7.59 19.20 13.39
CA TRP A 65 6.50 18.98 14.35
C TRP A 65 5.41 20.04 14.31
N ALA A 66 5.74 21.30 13.99
CA ALA A 66 4.73 22.34 13.84
C ALA A 66 3.74 22.03 12.71
N LEU A 67 4.23 21.47 11.58
CA LEU A 67 3.38 21.06 10.47
C LEU A 67 2.61 19.76 10.79
N VAL A 68 3.25 18.81 11.49
CA VAL A 68 2.58 17.60 11.97
C VAL A 68 1.42 17.97 12.89
N ASP A 69 1.65 18.82 13.89
CA ASP A 69 0.63 19.24 14.86
C ASP A 69 -0.55 19.96 14.17
N LEU A 70 -0.27 20.74 13.12
CA LEU A 70 -1.29 21.40 12.31
C LEU A 70 -2.16 20.40 11.53
N LEU A 71 -1.58 19.32 11.01
CA LEU A 71 -2.25 18.38 10.11
C LEU A 71 -2.81 17.13 10.83
N SER A 72 -2.33 16.79 12.03
CA SER A 72 -2.83 15.66 12.81
C SER A 72 -4.36 15.64 13.00
N PRO A 73 -5.06 16.77 13.19
CA PRO A 73 -6.53 16.78 13.25
C PRO A 73 -7.23 16.27 11.99
N CYS A 74 -6.56 16.28 10.83
CA CYS A 74 -7.09 15.69 9.59
C CYS A 74 -7.01 14.15 9.57
N GLY A 75 -6.30 13.55 10.53
CA GLY A 75 -6.09 12.10 10.63
C GLY A 75 -5.13 11.57 9.56
N GLY A 76 -5.57 11.48 8.32
CA GLY A 76 -4.77 10.99 7.21
C GLY A 76 -5.55 10.90 5.91
N ILE A 77 -4.85 10.53 4.85
CA ILE A 77 -5.38 10.39 3.50
C ILE A 77 -5.00 9.03 2.93
N ARG A 78 -5.92 8.42 2.21
CA ARG A 78 -5.68 7.31 1.29
C ARG A 78 -6.50 7.55 0.04
N ILE A 79 -5.87 7.38 -1.10
CA ILE A 79 -6.55 7.41 -2.41
C ILE A 79 -6.37 6.01 -2.96
N GLU A 80 -7.46 5.38 -3.39
CA GLU A 80 -7.46 3.98 -3.81
C GLU A 80 -8.18 3.80 -5.13
N ASP A 81 -7.43 3.29 -6.10
CA ASP A 81 -7.93 2.98 -7.44
C ASP A 81 -7.86 1.49 -7.74
N ASN A 82 -8.80 1.02 -8.57
CA ASN A 82 -8.84 -0.33 -9.08
C ASN A 82 -8.29 -0.35 -10.50
N VAL A 83 -7.15 -0.98 -10.70
CA VAL A 83 -6.41 -0.91 -11.96
C VAL A 83 -6.29 -2.29 -12.60
N VAL A 84 -6.70 -2.39 -13.87
CA VAL A 84 -6.49 -3.57 -14.72
C VAL A 84 -5.15 -3.41 -15.43
N VAL A 85 -4.28 -4.41 -15.32
CA VAL A 85 -3.04 -4.50 -16.09
C VAL A 85 -3.38 -4.94 -17.52
N THR A 86 -2.86 -4.24 -18.52
CA THR A 86 -3.04 -4.56 -19.94
C THR A 86 -1.70 -4.94 -20.58
N GLU A 87 -1.72 -5.41 -21.83
CA GLU A 87 -0.50 -5.78 -22.57
C GLU A 87 0.52 -4.62 -22.70
N SER A 88 0.06 -3.37 -22.71
CA SER A 88 0.89 -2.19 -22.97
C SER A 88 0.84 -1.14 -21.85
N GLY A 89 0.20 -1.44 -20.72
CA GLY A 89 0.03 -0.49 -19.62
C GLY A 89 -1.09 -0.89 -18.68
N PHE A 90 -2.05 0.01 -18.48
CA PHE A 90 -3.14 -0.20 -17.54
C PHE A 90 -4.44 0.50 -17.95
N SER A 91 -5.56 0.05 -17.38
CA SER A 91 -6.86 0.73 -17.42
C SER A 91 -7.32 0.98 -15.98
N ASN A 92 -7.56 2.23 -15.63
CA ASN A 92 -8.17 2.57 -14.33
C ASN A 92 -9.68 2.36 -14.41
N LEU A 93 -10.23 1.59 -13.47
CA LEU A 93 -11.66 1.33 -13.35
C LEU A 93 -12.35 2.27 -12.34
N THR A 94 -11.57 3.00 -11.55
CA THR A 94 -12.06 4.01 -10.62
C THR A 94 -12.05 5.37 -11.33
N PRO A 95 -13.21 6.03 -11.52
CA PRO A 95 -13.31 7.35 -12.16
C PRO A 95 -12.96 8.51 -11.22
#